data_AF-A0A916Y1Z7-F1
#
_entry.id   AF-A0A916Y1Z7-F1
#
_cell.length_a   1.000
_cell.length_b   1.000
_cell.length_c   1.000
_cell.angle_alpha   90.00
_cell.angle_beta   90.00
_cell.angle_gamma   90.00
#
_symmetry.space_group_name_H-M   'P 1'
#
loop_
_entity.id
_entity.type
_entity.pdbx_description
1 polymer ?
#
loop_
_entity_poly.entity_id
_entity_poly.type
_entity_poly.pdbx_seq_one_letter_code
_entity_poly.pdbx_strand_id
1 'polypeptide(L)'
;MSKNLQIRTSEFIEKSIKIHGTTFDYSKVEYNGSHTKVSIICSEHGAFYQSPTSHLSGSGCPECAWKYKRGKYRLTTLETFLSQAKEIHCDKYDYSKVEWKNTTSKISIICPIHGEFTQIPQNHIRLKCGCRKCGREIAKSKINKYNTEYFIKNAKKVHGNKYDYSMSQCFNATDKVEISCSVHGIFKQIANQHLQGHGCPTCNFDQMAKDRAMGKDLFICKAKELHGEKYDYSKVDYINGQTNVCLICLIHGEFEVTPNNHLSKKSGCPICNESKLERELTSILDKKNVNYERQKRFKWLGRQSLDLYLPEYNLAIECQGIQHFKPVDFAGKGERWANQSFEKVKERDDIKLRKCLAYNVKMIYVIDNEEYLENKYHFDNVEPFSANVSYKIMHVNHLENYINHLVDISHFLG
;
A
#
# COMPACT_ATOMS: atom_id res chain seq x y z
N MET A 1 -10.12 -60.71 25.88
CA MET A 1 -9.75 -60.45 24.47
C MET A 1 -10.86 -59.75 23.65
N SER A 2 -12.16 -59.97 23.94
CA SER A 2 -13.29 -59.43 23.13
C SER A 2 -13.45 -57.89 23.09
N LYS A 3 -13.24 -57.16 24.20
CA LYS A 3 -13.45 -55.69 24.26
C LYS A 3 -12.53 -54.86 23.33
N ASN A 4 -11.28 -55.28 23.12
CA ASN A 4 -10.32 -54.53 22.29
C ASN A 4 -10.65 -54.68 20.79
N LEU A 5 -11.23 -55.82 20.39
CA LEU A 5 -11.67 -56.08 19.01
C LEU A 5 -12.92 -55.27 18.64
N GLN A 6 -13.86 -55.11 19.58
CA GLN A 6 -15.05 -54.29 19.39
C GLN A 6 -14.70 -52.80 19.19
N ILE A 7 -13.77 -52.26 19.98
CA ILE A 7 -13.32 -50.85 19.86
C ILE A 7 -12.65 -50.60 18.50
N ARG A 8 -11.81 -51.53 18.04
CA ARG A 8 -11.14 -51.43 16.72
C ARG A 8 -12.14 -51.54 15.56
N THR A 9 -13.17 -52.37 15.71
CA THR A 9 -14.24 -52.50 14.72
C THR A 9 -15.07 -51.22 14.65
N SER A 10 -15.47 -50.65 15.79
CA SER A 10 -16.22 -49.38 15.81
C SER A 10 -15.42 -48.22 15.23
N GLU A 11 -14.11 -48.15 15.50
CA GLU A 11 -13.23 -47.11 14.95
C GLU A 11 -13.10 -47.20 13.42
N PHE A 12 -12.99 -48.42 12.89
CA PHE A 12 -12.99 -48.64 11.45
C PHE A 12 -14.32 -48.23 10.80
N ILE A 13 -15.45 -48.56 11.42
CA ILE A 13 -16.78 -48.19 10.91
C ILE A 13 -16.95 -46.67 10.89
N GLU A 14 -16.56 -45.96 11.95
CA GLU A 14 -16.65 -44.50 12.00
C GLU A 14 -15.81 -43.82 10.91
N LYS A 15 -14.57 -44.29 10.70
CA LYS A 15 -13.69 -43.80 9.63
C LYS A 15 -14.27 -44.08 8.24
N SER A 16 -14.89 -45.25 8.06
CA SER A 16 -15.49 -45.64 6.78
C SER A 16 -16.73 -44.81 6.44
N ILE A 17 -17.57 -44.49 7.44
CA ILE A 17 -18.72 -43.58 7.29
C ILE A 17 -18.26 -42.17 6.92
N LYS A 18 -17.15 -41.67 7.49
CA LYS A 18 -16.60 -40.36 7.12
C LYS A 18 -16.20 -40.26 5.64
N ILE A 19 -15.79 -41.37 5.01
CA ILE A 19 -15.33 -41.39 3.62
C ILE A 19 -16.48 -41.67 2.66
N HIS A 20 -17.35 -42.64 2.98
CA HIS A 20 -18.37 -43.15 2.07
C HIS A 20 -19.80 -42.73 2.42
N GLY A 21 -20.00 -41.96 3.49
CA GLY A 21 -21.31 -41.56 3.98
C GLY A 21 -22.17 -42.77 4.36
N THR A 22 -23.44 -42.76 3.93
CA THR A 22 -24.43 -43.80 4.19
C THR A 22 -24.50 -44.88 3.10
N THR A 23 -23.50 -44.95 2.22
CA THR A 23 -23.52 -45.79 1.00
C THR A 23 -23.35 -47.29 1.29
N PHE A 24 -22.79 -47.65 2.44
CA PHE A 24 -22.49 -49.04 2.81
C PHE A 24 -23.00 -49.37 4.22
N ASP A 25 -23.46 -50.62 4.39
CA ASP A 25 -23.80 -51.20 5.68
C ASP A 25 -22.63 -52.05 6.20
N TYR A 26 -22.28 -51.82 7.46
CA TYR A 26 -21.17 -52.45 8.19
C TYR A 26 -21.65 -53.39 9.31
N SER A 27 -22.94 -53.74 9.33
CA SER A 27 -23.58 -54.60 10.34
C SER A 27 -22.90 -55.97 10.54
N LYS A 28 -22.13 -56.44 9.55
CA LYS A 28 -21.40 -57.72 9.56
C LYS A 28 -19.88 -57.58 9.54
N VAL A 29 -19.35 -56.41 9.87
CA VAL A 29 -17.90 -56.19 9.90
C VAL A 29 -17.31 -56.72 11.21
N GLU A 30 -16.30 -57.57 11.07
CA GLU A 30 -15.42 -57.99 12.16
C GLU A 30 -13.98 -57.60 11.82
N TYR A 31 -13.45 -56.55 12.46
CA TYR A 31 -12.14 -56.01 12.11
C TYR A 31 -11.02 -56.81 12.78
N ASN A 32 -10.22 -57.51 11.98
CA ASN A 32 -9.06 -58.27 12.44
C ASN A 32 -7.76 -57.89 11.70
N GLY A 33 -7.51 -56.57 11.57
CA GLY A 33 -6.28 -56.02 10.98
C GLY A 33 -6.50 -55.30 9.64
N SER A 34 -5.55 -54.45 9.27
CA SER A 34 -5.66 -53.49 8.15
C SER A 34 -5.70 -54.15 6.76
N HIS A 35 -5.12 -55.34 6.63
CA HIS A 35 -5.04 -56.09 5.38
C HIS A 35 -5.96 -57.31 5.32
N THR A 36 -6.59 -57.68 6.45
CA THR A 36 -7.55 -58.77 6.52
C THR A 36 -8.87 -58.30 5.94
N LYS A 37 -9.40 -59.03 4.93
CA LYS A 37 -10.64 -58.61 4.26
C LYS A 37 -11.82 -58.67 5.22
N VAL A 38 -12.64 -57.62 5.21
CA VAL A 38 -13.89 -57.51 5.94
C VAL A 38 -15.08 -57.58 4.99
N SER A 39 -16.22 -58.07 5.47
CA SER A 39 -17.47 -58.12 4.72
C SER A 39 -18.21 -56.79 4.84
N ILE A 40 -18.37 -56.09 3.71
CA ILE A 40 -19.05 -54.79 3.63
C ILE A 40 -20.26 -54.97 2.72
N ILE A 41 -21.39 -54.39 3.08
CA ILE A 41 -22.64 -54.56 2.32
C ILE A 41 -22.91 -53.29 1.52
N CYS A 42 -22.97 -53.42 0.19
CA CYS A 42 -23.46 -52.37 -0.69
C CYS A 42 -24.98 -52.45 -0.78
N SER A 43 -25.66 -51.30 -0.66
CA SER A 43 -27.12 -51.22 -0.77
C SER A 43 -27.66 -51.69 -2.14
N GLU A 44 -26.86 -51.62 -3.21
CA GLU A 44 -27.26 -52.02 -4.56
C GLU A 44 -26.84 -53.45 -4.96
N HIS A 45 -25.68 -53.93 -4.50
CA HIS A 45 -25.07 -55.18 -4.99
C HIS A 45 -24.81 -56.22 -3.90
N GLY A 46 -25.21 -55.93 -2.65
CA GLY A 46 -25.07 -56.85 -1.53
C GLY A 46 -23.65 -56.92 -0.95
N ALA A 47 -23.36 -58.02 -0.24
CA ALA A 47 -22.10 -58.19 0.49
C ALA A 47 -20.89 -58.42 -0.43
N PHE A 48 -19.80 -57.71 -0.17
CA PHE A 48 -18.53 -57.87 -0.85
C PHE A 48 -17.36 -57.80 0.14
N TYR A 49 -16.21 -58.33 -0.25
CA TYR A 49 -15.02 -58.39 0.60
C TYR A 49 -13.95 -57.40 0.17
N GLN A 50 -13.48 -56.59 1.11
CA GLN A 50 -12.41 -55.62 0.87
C GLN A 50 -11.50 -55.49 2.08
N SER A 51 -10.22 -55.16 1.88
CA SER A 51 -9.34 -54.85 3.00
C SER A 51 -9.67 -53.46 3.58
N PRO A 52 -9.64 -53.28 4.91
CA PRO A 52 -9.86 -51.99 5.55
C PRO A 52 -9.01 -50.86 4.98
N THR A 53 -7.71 -51.10 4.70
CA THR A 53 -6.84 -50.08 4.08
C THR A 53 -7.35 -49.63 2.70
N SER A 54 -7.81 -50.57 1.86
CA SER A 54 -8.34 -50.25 0.53
C SER A 54 -9.69 -49.53 0.62
N HIS A 55 -10.52 -49.89 1.60
CA HIS A 55 -11.81 -49.25 1.80
C HIS A 55 -11.65 -47.80 2.30
N LEU A 56 -10.75 -47.59 3.27
CA LEU A 56 -10.42 -46.28 3.81
C LEU A 56 -9.64 -45.40 2.83
N SER A 57 -9.05 -45.94 1.76
CA SER A 57 -8.47 -45.15 0.68
C SER A 57 -9.51 -44.68 -0.35
N GLY A 58 -10.80 -44.99 -0.15
CA GLY A 58 -11.90 -44.56 -1.02
C GLY A 58 -12.34 -45.61 -2.05
N SER A 59 -11.86 -46.86 -1.95
CA SER A 59 -12.35 -47.93 -2.84
C SER A 59 -13.74 -48.40 -2.40
N GLY A 60 -14.72 -48.30 -3.29
CA GLY A 60 -16.10 -48.74 -3.05
C GLY A 60 -16.39 -50.17 -3.56
N CYS A 61 -17.68 -50.48 -3.77
CA CYS A 61 -18.12 -51.75 -4.33
C CYS A 61 -17.56 -51.98 -5.75
N PRO A 62 -16.92 -53.14 -6.02
CA PRO A 62 -16.40 -53.47 -7.35
C PRO A 62 -17.46 -53.50 -8.45
N GLU A 63 -18.69 -53.91 -8.15
CA GLU A 63 -19.79 -53.93 -9.13
C GLU A 63 -20.35 -52.54 -9.42
N CYS A 64 -20.49 -51.67 -8.41
CA CYS A 64 -20.75 -50.24 -8.65
C CYS A 64 -19.65 -49.68 -9.55
N ALA A 65 -18.38 -49.88 -9.20
CA ALA A 65 -17.25 -49.38 -9.98
C ALA A 65 -17.24 -49.95 -11.41
N TRP A 66 -17.67 -51.19 -11.61
CA TRP A 66 -17.80 -51.83 -12.92
C TRP A 66 -18.96 -51.25 -13.74
N LYS A 67 -20.13 -51.00 -13.13
CA LYS A 67 -21.26 -50.28 -13.76
C LYS A 67 -20.86 -48.85 -14.15
N TYR A 68 -20.18 -48.11 -13.27
CA TYR A 68 -19.65 -46.77 -13.55
C TYR A 68 -18.59 -46.77 -14.67
N LYS A 69 -17.75 -47.81 -14.77
CA LYS A 69 -16.76 -47.96 -15.86
C LYS A 69 -17.39 -48.28 -17.23
N ARG A 70 -18.62 -48.77 -17.31
CA ARG A 70 -19.28 -49.18 -18.57
C ARG A 70 -20.56 -48.41 -18.95
N GLY A 71 -21.14 -47.57 -18.09
CA GLY A 71 -22.48 -47.00 -18.34
C GLY A 71 -22.62 -45.52 -18.01
N LYS A 72 -22.57 -44.67 -19.06
CA LYS A 72 -23.35 -43.42 -19.15
C LYS A 72 -23.46 -42.84 -20.57
N TYR A 73 -22.58 -43.24 -21.51
CA TYR A 73 -22.45 -42.60 -22.84
C TYR A 73 -22.34 -43.58 -24.02
N ARG A 74 -23.05 -44.72 -23.98
CA ARG A 74 -23.06 -45.64 -25.13
C ARG A 74 -24.13 -45.19 -26.13
N LEU A 75 -23.68 -44.61 -27.24
CA LEU A 75 -24.53 -44.25 -28.38
C LEU A 75 -24.73 -45.50 -29.24
N THR A 76 -25.97 -45.88 -29.55
CA THR A 76 -26.25 -47.06 -30.40
C THR A 76 -27.24 -46.73 -31.51
N THR A 77 -28.13 -45.75 -31.31
CA THR A 77 -29.14 -45.32 -32.29
C THR A 77 -29.21 -43.80 -32.40
N LEU A 78 -29.81 -43.29 -33.49
CA LEU A 78 -30.07 -41.85 -33.67
C LEU A 78 -30.91 -41.28 -32.52
N GLU A 79 -31.93 -42.00 -32.06
CA GLU A 79 -32.79 -41.59 -30.95
C GLU A 79 -32.00 -41.43 -29.65
N THR A 80 -31.14 -42.39 -29.31
CA THR A 80 -30.27 -42.29 -28.12
C THR A 80 -29.30 -41.11 -28.22
N PHE A 81 -28.83 -40.79 -29.44
CA PHE A 81 -28.00 -39.62 -29.68
C PHE A 81 -28.79 -38.33 -29.49
N LEU A 82 -29.98 -38.20 -30.07
CA LEU A 82 -30.81 -36.99 -29.96
C LEU A 82 -31.21 -36.70 -28.52
N SER A 83 -31.61 -37.73 -27.75
CA SER A 83 -31.93 -37.59 -26.33
C SER A 83 -30.73 -37.07 -25.53
N GLN A 84 -29.56 -37.70 -25.69
CA GLN A 84 -28.34 -37.29 -24.96
C GLN A 84 -27.81 -35.94 -25.44
N ALA A 85 -27.96 -35.62 -26.73
CA ALA A 85 -27.57 -34.34 -27.29
C ALA A 85 -28.44 -33.22 -26.72
N LYS A 86 -29.75 -33.45 -26.57
CA LYS A 86 -30.68 -32.53 -25.91
C LYS A 86 -30.37 -32.36 -24.42
N GLU A 87 -30.00 -33.43 -23.71
CA GLU A 87 -29.59 -33.31 -22.30
C GLU A 87 -28.30 -32.49 -22.11
N ILE A 88 -27.33 -32.64 -23.02
CA ILE A 88 -26.01 -32.01 -22.88
C ILE A 88 -25.99 -30.58 -23.43
N HIS A 89 -26.64 -30.36 -24.57
CA HIS A 89 -26.60 -29.10 -25.31
C HIS A 89 -27.94 -28.36 -25.32
N CYS A 90 -28.98 -28.88 -24.65
CA CYS A 90 -30.34 -28.31 -24.65
C CYS A 90 -30.80 -28.03 -26.10
N ASP A 91 -31.31 -26.83 -26.37
CA ASP A 91 -31.79 -26.40 -27.68
C ASP A 91 -30.72 -25.62 -28.48
N LYS A 92 -29.43 -25.85 -28.21
CA LYS A 92 -28.33 -25.08 -28.81
C LYS A 92 -28.06 -25.39 -30.28
N TYR A 93 -28.44 -26.58 -30.75
CA TYR A 93 -28.17 -27.04 -32.12
C TYR A 93 -29.41 -27.67 -32.74
N ASP A 94 -29.50 -27.54 -34.06
CA ASP A 94 -30.49 -28.24 -34.86
C ASP A 94 -29.86 -29.49 -35.51
N TYR A 95 -30.57 -30.61 -35.41
CA TYR A 95 -30.17 -31.94 -35.88
C TYR A 95 -31.04 -32.43 -37.06
N SER A 96 -31.85 -31.55 -37.66
CA SER A 96 -32.78 -31.85 -38.76
C SER A 96 -32.12 -32.50 -39.99
N LYS A 97 -30.82 -32.30 -40.20
CA LYS A 97 -30.04 -32.86 -41.32
C LYS A 97 -29.10 -34.01 -40.95
N VAL A 98 -29.32 -34.66 -39.79
CA VAL A 98 -28.45 -35.76 -39.37
C VAL A 98 -28.72 -37.03 -40.20
N GLU A 99 -27.75 -37.43 -41.01
CA GLU A 99 -27.72 -38.76 -41.65
C GLU A 99 -26.98 -39.76 -40.75
N TRP A 100 -27.73 -40.59 -40.02
CA TRP A 100 -27.16 -41.54 -39.08
C TRP A 100 -26.58 -42.78 -39.77
N LYS A 101 -25.28 -43.02 -39.61
CA LYS A 101 -24.60 -44.24 -40.06
C LYS A 101 -24.10 -45.08 -38.89
N ASN A 102 -23.24 -44.50 -38.06
CA ASN A 102 -22.72 -45.10 -36.85
C ASN A 102 -22.14 -43.99 -35.94
N THR A 103 -21.62 -44.37 -34.78
CA THR A 103 -21.16 -43.42 -33.74
C THR A 103 -19.82 -42.75 -34.01
N THR A 104 -19.07 -43.26 -34.99
CA THR A 104 -17.72 -42.81 -35.35
C THR A 104 -17.69 -42.03 -36.66
N SER A 105 -18.73 -42.15 -37.49
CA SER A 105 -18.91 -41.37 -38.72
C SER A 105 -19.33 -39.95 -38.41
N LYS A 106 -18.91 -39.00 -39.24
CA LYS A 106 -19.30 -37.60 -39.10
C LYS A 106 -20.77 -37.42 -39.49
N ILE A 107 -21.51 -36.66 -38.67
CA ILE A 107 -22.87 -36.20 -38.93
C ILE A 107 -22.88 -34.68 -39.13
N SER A 108 -23.85 -34.17 -39.90
CA SER A 108 -24.11 -32.74 -40.05
C SER A 108 -24.99 -32.22 -38.91
N ILE A 109 -24.54 -31.16 -38.25
CA ILE A 109 -25.23 -30.46 -37.15
C ILE A 109 -25.28 -28.98 -37.52
N ILE A 110 -26.41 -28.32 -37.25
CA ILE A 110 -26.61 -26.91 -37.57
C ILE A 110 -26.47 -26.07 -36.30
N CYS A 111 -25.53 -25.11 -36.32
CA CYS A 111 -25.45 -24.06 -35.33
C CYS A 111 -26.30 -22.86 -35.79
N PRO A 112 -27.23 -22.35 -34.97
CA PRO A 112 -28.06 -21.20 -35.35
C PRO A 112 -27.24 -19.94 -35.71
N ILE A 113 -26.04 -19.79 -35.16
CA ILE A 113 -25.17 -18.61 -35.34
C ILE A 113 -24.20 -18.78 -36.52
N HIS A 114 -23.61 -19.98 -36.66
CA HIS A 114 -22.49 -20.21 -37.58
C HIS A 114 -22.79 -21.14 -38.75
N GLY A 115 -24.04 -21.61 -38.83
CA GLY A 115 -24.51 -22.53 -39.87
C GLY A 115 -24.07 -23.98 -39.65
N GLU A 116 -24.09 -24.75 -40.74
CA GLU A 116 -23.82 -26.19 -40.75
C GLU A 116 -22.35 -26.52 -40.45
N PHE A 117 -22.13 -27.52 -39.59
CA PHE A 117 -20.82 -28.07 -39.28
C PHE A 117 -20.88 -29.58 -39.02
N THR A 118 -19.76 -30.28 -39.22
CA THR A 118 -19.71 -31.74 -39.05
C THR A 118 -19.05 -32.16 -37.75
N GLN A 119 -19.58 -33.18 -37.06
CA GLN A 119 -18.95 -33.79 -35.89
C GLN A 119 -19.17 -35.29 -35.79
N ILE A 120 -18.29 -35.97 -35.04
CA ILE A 120 -18.48 -37.38 -34.66
C ILE A 120 -19.45 -37.43 -33.47
N PRO A 121 -20.57 -38.19 -33.54
CA PRO A 121 -21.56 -38.29 -32.47
C PRO A 121 -20.97 -38.60 -31.10
N GLN A 122 -20.03 -39.55 -31.04
CA GLN A 122 -19.36 -39.91 -29.78
C GLN A 122 -18.59 -38.75 -29.16
N ASN A 123 -17.94 -37.91 -29.95
CA ASN A 123 -17.21 -36.74 -29.45
C ASN A 123 -18.16 -35.61 -29.04
N HIS A 124 -19.24 -35.43 -29.79
CA HIS A 124 -20.27 -34.42 -29.50
C HIS A 124 -20.89 -34.61 -28.11
N ILE A 125 -21.10 -35.88 -27.72
CA ILE A 125 -21.68 -36.27 -26.43
C ILE A 125 -20.60 -36.43 -25.35
N ARG A 126 -19.63 -37.33 -25.54
CA ARG A 126 -18.63 -37.68 -24.50
C ARG A 126 -17.72 -36.50 -24.15
N LEU A 127 -17.26 -35.77 -25.17
CA LEU A 127 -16.38 -34.62 -24.98
C LEU A 127 -17.16 -33.30 -24.92
N LYS A 128 -18.50 -33.35 -24.98
CA LYS A 128 -19.39 -32.19 -25.01
C LYS A 128 -18.97 -31.14 -26.05
N CYS A 129 -18.43 -31.61 -27.18
CA CYS A 129 -17.89 -30.73 -28.21
C CYS A 129 -19.02 -30.04 -28.97
N GLY A 130 -18.95 -28.71 -29.04
CA GLY A 130 -19.89 -27.87 -29.76
C GLY A 130 -19.31 -27.27 -31.04
N CYS A 131 -20.02 -26.33 -31.66
CA CYS A 131 -19.50 -25.57 -32.80
C CYS A 131 -18.13 -24.95 -32.48
N ARG A 132 -17.12 -25.24 -33.32
CA ARG A 132 -15.74 -24.74 -33.12
C ARG A 132 -15.61 -23.23 -33.29
N LYS A 133 -16.51 -22.60 -34.06
CA LYS A 133 -16.55 -21.14 -34.21
C LYS A 133 -17.11 -20.50 -32.94
N CYS A 134 -18.24 -21.00 -32.41
CA CYS A 134 -18.71 -20.64 -31.05
C CYS A 134 -17.59 -20.84 -30.03
N GLY A 135 -17.00 -22.04 -29.91
CA GLY A 135 -15.96 -22.31 -28.91
C GLY A 135 -14.76 -21.35 -28.97
N ARG A 136 -14.36 -20.93 -30.18
CA ARG A 136 -13.30 -19.92 -30.37
C ARG A 136 -13.75 -18.51 -30.01
N GLU A 137 -14.99 -18.14 -30.30
CA GLU A 137 -15.58 -16.88 -29.84
C GLU A 137 -15.71 -16.86 -28.32
N ILE A 138 -16.11 -17.97 -27.68
CA ILE A 138 -16.15 -18.11 -26.22
C ILE A 138 -14.76 -17.97 -25.59
N ALA A 139 -13.76 -18.64 -26.19
CA ALA A 139 -12.38 -18.61 -25.72
C ALA A 139 -11.70 -17.24 -25.95
N LYS A 140 -12.01 -16.56 -27.07
CA LYS A 140 -11.55 -15.19 -27.34
C LYS A 140 -12.29 -14.14 -26.50
N SER A 141 -13.55 -14.37 -26.15
CA SER A 141 -14.38 -13.40 -25.44
C SER A 141 -14.23 -13.42 -23.93
N LYS A 142 -13.62 -14.46 -23.31
CA LYS A 142 -13.84 -14.76 -21.88
C LYS A 142 -15.34 -14.60 -21.57
N ILE A 143 -16.23 -15.49 -22.05
CA ILE A 143 -17.67 -15.36 -21.76
C ILE A 143 -17.88 -15.06 -20.28
N ASN A 144 -18.33 -13.83 -20.06
CA ASN A 144 -18.29 -13.11 -18.81
C ASN A 144 -19.36 -13.69 -17.89
N LYS A 145 -19.03 -13.97 -16.64
CA LYS A 145 -20.03 -14.12 -15.56
C LYS A 145 -20.90 -12.86 -15.40
N TYR A 146 -20.47 -11.76 -15.99
CA TYR A 146 -21.13 -10.46 -15.98
C TYR A 146 -22.28 -10.42 -16.98
N ASN A 147 -23.49 -10.29 -16.44
CA ASN A 147 -24.68 -9.81 -17.12
C ASN A 147 -25.38 -8.81 -16.18
N THR A 148 -26.43 -8.14 -16.66
CA THR A 148 -27.09 -7.06 -15.89
C THR A 148 -27.62 -7.58 -14.55
N GLU A 149 -28.23 -8.77 -14.53
CA GLU A 149 -28.72 -9.41 -13.30
C GLU A 149 -27.60 -9.72 -12.30
N TYR A 150 -26.47 -10.25 -12.79
CA TYR A 150 -25.29 -10.53 -11.99
C TYR A 150 -24.74 -9.26 -11.36
N PHE A 151 -24.63 -8.18 -12.14
CA PHE A 151 -24.17 -6.90 -11.65
C PHE A 151 -25.09 -6.38 -10.54
N ILE A 152 -26.40 -6.26 -10.77
CA ILE A 152 -27.36 -5.73 -9.80
C ILE A 152 -27.36 -6.56 -8.51
N LYS A 153 -27.37 -7.90 -8.62
CA LYS A 153 -27.36 -8.80 -7.46
C LYS A 153 -26.12 -8.61 -6.58
N ASN A 154 -24.94 -8.46 -7.17
CA ASN A 154 -23.72 -8.28 -6.39
C ASN A 154 -23.54 -6.83 -5.93
N ALA A 155 -23.99 -5.84 -6.70
CA ALA A 155 -23.93 -4.44 -6.31
C ALA A 155 -24.79 -4.17 -5.07
N LYS A 156 -25.99 -4.77 -5.00
CA LYS A 156 -26.84 -4.75 -3.79
C LYS A 156 -26.21 -5.44 -2.58
N LYS A 157 -25.40 -6.50 -2.78
CA LYS A 157 -24.66 -7.13 -1.67
C LYS A 157 -23.58 -6.23 -1.09
N VAL A 158 -22.89 -5.47 -1.94
CA VAL A 158 -21.76 -4.61 -1.54
C VAL A 158 -22.25 -3.30 -0.94
N HIS A 159 -23.25 -2.68 -1.55
CA HIS A 159 -23.70 -1.32 -1.21
C HIS A 159 -25.07 -1.26 -0.52
N GLY A 160 -25.73 -2.40 -0.30
CA GLY A 160 -27.07 -2.45 0.28
C GLY A 160 -28.08 -1.65 -0.54
N ASN A 161 -28.81 -0.76 0.13
CA ASN A 161 -29.84 0.10 -0.47
C ASN A 161 -29.31 1.51 -0.82
N LYS A 162 -27.99 1.69 -0.92
CA LYS A 162 -27.37 3.02 -1.15
C LYS A 162 -27.56 3.56 -2.57
N TYR A 163 -27.77 2.68 -3.55
CA TYR A 163 -27.89 3.05 -4.96
C TYR A 163 -29.09 2.37 -5.61
N ASP A 164 -29.65 3.04 -6.60
CA ASP A 164 -30.63 2.48 -7.53
C ASP A 164 -29.97 2.11 -8.87
N TYR A 165 -30.35 0.93 -9.37
CA TYR A 165 -29.80 0.30 -10.58
C TYR A 165 -30.86 0.09 -11.66
N SER A 166 -32.03 0.73 -11.53
CA SER A 166 -33.17 0.53 -12.44
C SER A 166 -32.85 0.84 -13.91
N MET A 167 -31.86 1.72 -14.16
CA MET A 167 -31.39 2.09 -15.50
C MET A 167 -30.04 1.44 -15.88
N SER A 168 -29.47 0.59 -15.02
CA SER A 168 -28.13 0.01 -15.25
C SER A 168 -28.18 -1.09 -16.31
N GLN A 169 -27.33 -1.00 -17.32
CA GLN A 169 -27.09 -2.07 -18.30
C GLN A 169 -25.62 -2.50 -18.25
N CYS A 170 -25.37 -3.79 -17.99
CA CYS A 170 -24.04 -4.34 -17.83
C CYS A 170 -23.89 -5.67 -18.59
N PHE A 171 -22.94 -5.71 -19.51
CA PHE A 171 -22.62 -6.90 -20.31
C PHE A 171 -21.19 -7.39 -20.02
N ASN A 172 -20.33 -6.53 -19.48
CA ASN A 172 -18.95 -6.84 -19.14
C ASN A 172 -18.48 -6.16 -17.85
N ALA A 173 -17.44 -6.75 -17.24
CA ALA A 173 -16.76 -6.22 -16.06
C ALA A 173 -16.20 -4.79 -16.25
N THR A 174 -15.85 -4.42 -17.48
CA THR A 174 -15.26 -3.13 -17.84
C THR A 174 -16.29 -2.08 -18.29
N ASP A 175 -17.57 -2.45 -18.37
CA ASP A 175 -18.61 -1.53 -18.83
C ASP A 175 -18.80 -0.39 -17.85
N LYS A 176 -18.99 0.82 -18.38
CA LYS A 176 -19.39 1.99 -17.61
C LYS A 176 -20.90 1.95 -17.42
N VAL A 177 -21.33 1.49 -16.26
CA VAL A 177 -22.73 1.37 -15.86
C VAL A 177 -23.25 2.67 -15.28
N GLU A 178 -24.50 3.01 -15.60
CA GLU A 178 -25.23 4.13 -14.98
C GLU A 178 -25.81 3.69 -13.65
N ILE A 179 -25.46 4.39 -12.57
CA ILE A 179 -25.86 4.09 -11.19
C ILE A 179 -26.46 5.37 -10.60
N SER A 180 -27.60 5.25 -9.92
CA SER A 180 -28.26 6.39 -9.29
C SER A 180 -27.93 6.46 -7.80
N CYS A 181 -27.33 7.57 -7.37
CA CYS A 181 -27.10 7.89 -5.97
C CYS A 181 -28.25 8.74 -5.42
N SER A 182 -28.76 8.39 -4.23
CA SER A 182 -29.84 9.12 -3.56
C SER A 182 -29.50 10.58 -3.22
N VAL A 183 -28.21 10.91 -3.11
CA VAL A 183 -27.74 12.26 -2.74
C VAL A 183 -27.31 13.08 -3.95
N HIS A 184 -26.59 12.47 -4.90
CA HIS A 184 -25.93 13.19 -6.01
C HIS A 184 -26.45 12.83 -7.40
N GLY A 185 -27.51 12.01 -7.49
CA GLY A 185 -28.12 11.61 -8.76
C GLY A 185 -27.30 10.58 -9.54
N ILE A 186 -27.50 10.54 -10.86
CA ILE A 186 -26.94 9.51 -11.75
C ILE A 186 -25.45 9.77 -12.03
N PHE A 187 -24.63 8.74 -11.88
CA PHE A 187 -23.21 8.75 -12.25
C PHE A 187 -22.82 7.49 -13.01
N LYS A 188 -21.71 7.54 -13.74
CA LYS A 188 -21.14 6.41 -14.49
C LYS A 188 -19.92 5.85 -13.78
N GLN A 189 -19.86 4.52 -13.62
CA GLN A 189 -18.70 3.84 -13.03
C GLN A 189 -18.44 2.50 -13.71
N ILE A 190 -17.20 2.02 -13.68
CA ILE A 190 -16.87 0.70 -14.21
C ILE A 190 -17.50 -0.38 -13.31
N ALA A 191 -18.24 -1.32 -13.90
CA ALA A 191 -18.99 -2.35 -13.18
C ALA A 191 -18.13 -3.11 -12.15
N ASN A 192 -16.93 -3.56 -12.54
CA ASN A 192 -16.03 -4.27 -11.64
C ASN A 192 -15.52 -3.40 -10.48
N GLN A 193 -15.24 -2.12 -10.71
CA GLN A 193 -14.85 -1.21 -9.62
C GLN A 193 -15.99 -1.00 -8.65
N HIS A 194 -17.22 -0.84 -9.15
CA HIS A 194 -18.39 -0.70 -8.30
C HIS A 194 -18.60 -1.94 -7.40
N LEU A 195 -18.44 -3.15 -7.97
CA LEU A 195 -18.52 -4.40 -7.21
C LEU A 195 -17.36 -4.61 -6.23
N GLN A 196 -16.25 -3.88 -6.37
CA GLN A 196 -15.14 -3.86 -5.40
C GLN A 196 -15.39 -2.90 -4.23
N GLY A 197 -16.53 -2.20 -4.20
CA GLY A 197 -16.88 -1.26 -3.14
C GLY A 197 -16.68 0.21 -3.49
N HIS A 198 -16.24 0.52 -4.71
CA HIS A 198 -16.24 1.92 -5.16
C HIS A 198 -17.68 2.41 -5.33
N GLY A 199 -17.94 3.65 -4.90
CA GLY A 199 -19.27 4.25 -4.89
C GLY A 199 -19.34 5.55 -5.69
N CYS A 200 -20.34 6.37 -5.39
CA CYS A 200 -20.47 7.72 -5.92
C CYS A 200 -19.20 8.54 -5.59
N PRO A 201 -18.51 9.09 -6.61
CA PRO A 201 -17.32 9.92 -6.39
C PRO A 201 -17.62 11.14 -5.52
N THR A 202 -18.77 11.80 -5.71
CA THR A 202 -19.16 12.99 -4.95
C THR A 202 -19.41 12.67 -3.48
N CYS A 203 -20.08 11.56 -3.15
CA CYS A 203 -20.20 11.09 -1.77
C CYS A 203 -18.83 10.85 -1.12
N ASN A 204 -17.88 10.31 -1.88
CA ASN A 204 -16.53 10.09 -1.38
C ASN A 204 -15.81 11.43 -1.12
N PHE A 205 -15.94 12.41 -2.02
CA PHE A 205 -15.41 13.75 -1.80
C PHE A 205 -16.04 14.45 -0.59
N ASP A 206 -17.35 14.33 -0.39
CA ASP A 206 -18.05 14.90 0.77
C ASP A 206 -17.55 14.28 2.08
N GLN A 207 -17.37 12.95 2.10
CA GLN A 207 -16.81 12.26 3.27
C GLN A 207 -15.37 12.69 3.53
N MET A 208 -14.53 12.74 2.50
CA MET A 208 -13.15 13.22 2.62
C MET A 208 -13.06 14.68 3.08
N ALA A 209 -13.99 15.54 2.69
CA ALA A 209 -14.06 16.92 3.17
C ALA A 209 -14.40 16.97 4.67
N LYS A 210 -15.35 16.15 5.13
CA LYS A 210 -15.70 16.01 6.55
C LYS A 210 -14.54 15.45 7.38
N ASP A 211 -13.88 14.40 6.88
CA ASP A 211 -12.74 13.78 7.56
C ASP A 211 -11.56 14.77 7.67
N ARG A 212 -11.32 15.59 6.63
CA ARG A 212 -10.34 16.68 6.68
C ARG A 212 -10.72 17.78 7.67
N ALA A 213 -11.98 18.20 7.71
CA ALA A 213 -12.46 19.19 8.69
C ALA A 213 -12.29 18.67 10.12
N MET A 214 -12.70 17.42 10.39
CA MET A 214 -12.45 16.76 11.67
C MET A 214 -10.95 16.64 11.99
N GLY A 215 -10.12 16.36 10.98
CA GLY A 215 -8.67 16.34 11.11
C GLY A 215 -8.07 17.70 11.46
N LYS A 216 -8.59 18.79 10.87
CA LYS A 216 -8.20 20.18 11.18
C LYS A 216 -8.51 20.50 12.64
N ASP A 217 -9.73 20.25 13.07
CA ASP A 217 -10.17 20.56 14.44
C ASP A 217 -9.37 19.76 15.47
N LEU A 218 -9.16 18.45 15.21
CA LEU A 218 -8.36 17.59 16.06
C LEU A 218 -6.89 18.05 16.15
N PHE A 219 -6.31 18.48 15.03
CA PHE A 219 -4.96 19.05 15.00
C PHE A 219 -4.86 20.30 15.87
N ILE A 220 -5.79 21.26 15.70
CA ILE A 220 -5.78 22.52 16.45
C ILE A 220 -5.96 22.26 17.94
N CYS A 221 -6.87 21.37 18.34
CA CYS A 221 -7.06 21.00 19.74
C CYS A 221 -5.77 20.46 20.37
N LYS A 222 -5.13 19.46 19.73
CA LYS A 222 -3.87 18.89 20.23
C LYS A 222 -2.73 19.91 20.26
N ALA A 223 -2.68 20.81 19.28
CA ALA A 223 -1.66 21.84 19.21
C ALA A 223 -1.84 22.87 20.34
N LYS A 224 -3.09 23.25 20.67
CA LYS A 224 -3.41 24.10 21.82
C LYS A 224 -3.13 23.41 23.16
N GLU A 225 -3.38 22.11 23.29
CA GLU A 225 -3.02 21.35 24.49
C GLU A 225 -1.49 21.34 24.73
N LEU A 226 -0.68 21.26 23.67
CA LEU A 226 0.78 21.22 23.78
C LEU A 226 1.42 22.60 23.97
N HIS A 227 0.94 23.60 23.25
CA HIS A 227 1.60 24.91 23.16
C HIS A 227 0.84 26.03 23.88
N GLY A 228 -0.36 25.78 24.38
CA GLY A 228 -1.26 26.79 24.92
C GLY A 228 -1.65 27.84 23.88
N GLU A 229 -1.78 29.08 24.32
CA GLU A 229 -2.15 30.25 23.51
C GLU A 229 -0.94 30.91 22.79
N LYS A 230 0.14 30.17 22.52
CA LYS A 230 1.35 30.74 21.87
C LYS A 230 1.19 31.01 20.37
N TYR A 231 0.22 30.35 19.72
CA TYR A 231 0.05 30.36 18.28
C TYR A 231 -1.41 30.59 17.90
N ASP A 232 -1.62 31.39 16.85
CA ASP A 232 -2.90 31.49 16.15
C ASP A 232 -2.90 30.53 14.94
N TYR A 233 -4.01 29.80 14.81
CA TYR A 233 -4.27 28.77 13.81
C TYR A 233 -5.31 29.23 12.76
N SER A 234 -5.68 30.51 12.75
CA SER A 234 -6.66 31.12 11.85
C SER A 234 -6.36 30.86 10.36
N LYS A 235 -5.08 30.83 9.99
CA LYS A 235 -4.60 30.57 8.62
C LYS A 235 -4.31 29.10 8.29
N VAL A 236 -4.70 28.16 9.15
CA VAL A 236 -4.43 26.73 8.91
C VAL A 236 -5.36 26.19 7.83
N ASP A 237 -4.77 25.84 6.68
CA ASP A 237 -5.39 24.98 5.67
C ASP A 237 -4.88 23.54 5.81
N TYR A 238 -5.62 22.73 6.57
CA TYR A 238 -5.17 21.39 6.95
C TYR A 238 -5.55 20.35 5.89
N ILE A 239 -4.52 19.72 5.31
CA ILE A 239 -4.70 18.62 4.34
C ILE A 239 -4.40 17.27 4.99
N ASN A 240 -3.25 17.13 5.64
CA ASN A 240 -2.78 15.93 6.34
C ASN A 240 -1.62 16.28 7.30
N GLY A 241 -1.14 15.30 8.06
CA GLY A 241 -0.07 15.51 9.04
C GLY A 241 1.31 15.89 8.46
N GLN A 242 1.52 15.76 7.16
CA GLN A 242 2.84 15.92 6.50
C GLN A 242 2.93 17.16 5.60
N THR A 243 1.81 17.81 5.29
CA THR A 243 1.78 18.99 4.42
C THR A 243 1.98 20.24 5.27
N ASN A 244 2.81 21.19 4.81
CA ASN A 244 3.04 22.43 5.55
C ASN A 244 1.73 23.20 5.75
N VAL A 245 1.56 23.76 6.94
CA VAL A 245 0.51 24.70 7.30
C VAL A 245 1.16 26.01 7.78
N CYS A 246 0.49 27.12 7.51
CA CYS A 246 0.90 28.43 8.02
C CYS A 246 0.35 28.61 9.44
N LEU A 247 1.25 28.83 10.40
CA LEU A 247 0.93 29.19 11.78
C LEU A 247 1.38 30.62 12.06
N ILE A 248 0.69 31.28 12.98
CA ILE A 248 1.07 32.63 13.40
C ILE A 248 1.57 32.55 14.84
N CYS A 249 2.86 32.80 15.05
CA CYS A 249 3.38 33.04 16.38
C CYS A 249 2.93 34.44 16.82
N LEU A 250 2.32 34.56 18.01
CA LEU A 250 1.84 35.87 18.50
C LEU A 250 2.95 36.90 18.69
N ILE A 251 4.22 36.47 18.76
CA ILE A 251 5.38 37.35 18.94
C ILE A 251 6.10 37.61 17.60
N HIS A 252 6.24 36.57 16.77
CA HIS A 252 7.15 36.56 15.62
C HIS A 252 6.47 36.49 14.26
N GLY A 253 5.14 36.42 14.23
CA GLY A 253 4.36 36.38 12.99
C GLY A 253 4.32 35.00 12.31
N GLU A 254 4.15 35.03 11.00
CA GLU A 254 3.80 33.86 10.18
C GLU A 254 5.01 32.95 9.90
N PHE A 255 4.81 31.65 10.02
CA PHE A 255 5.81 30.65 9.63
C PHE A 255 5.15 29.35 9.17
N GLU A 256 5.87 28.59 8.35
CA GLU A 256 5.41 27.29 7.84
C GLU A 256 5.96 26.13 8.66
N VAL A 257 5.09 25.17 8.97
CA VAL A 257 5.48 23.92 9.65
C VAL A 257 4.53 22.78 9.27
N THR A 258 5.00 21.53 9.32
CA THR A 258 4.09 20.38 9.17
C THR A 258 3.34 20.09 10.48
N PRO A 259 2.05 19.72 10.43
CA PRO A 259 1.28 19.41 11.64
C PRO A 259 1.90 18.34 12.54
N ASN A 260 2.45 17.25 11.96
CA ASN A 260 3.14 16.21 12.74
C ASN A 260 4.37 16.75 13.45
N ASN A 261 5.13 17.64 12.80
CA ASN A 261 6.29 18.26 13.44
C ASN A 261 5.82 19.17 14.57
N HIS A 262 4.84 20.06 14.31
CA HIS A 262 4.26 20.98 15.31
C HIS A 262 3.72 20.29 16.57
N LEU A 263 3.13 19.11 16.40
CA LEU A 263 2.66 18.28 17.52
C LEU A 263 3.78 17.54 18.27
N SER A 264 5.04 17.68 17.85
CA SER A 264 6.19 17.18 18.59
C SER A 264 6.71 18.23 19.58
N LYS A 265 7.10 17.78 20.78
CA LYS A 265 7.61 18.64 21.87
C LYS A 265 8.85 19.47 21.52
N LYS A 266 9.55 19.17 20.42
CA LYS A 266 10.81 19.82 20.00
C LYS A 266 10.62 20.84 18.89
N SER A 267 9.38 21.10 18.48
CA SER A 267 9.07 22.01 17.38
C SER A 267 8.35 23.27 17.89
N GLY A 268 8.42 24.35 17.12
CA GLY A 268 7.77 25.61 17.43
C GLY A 268 8.19 26.70 16.45
N CYS A 269 7.84 27.95 16.75
CA CYS A 269 8.34 29.09 15.99
C CYS A 269 9.88 29.04 15.96
N PRO A 270 10.51 29.11 14.77
CA PRO A 270 11.97 29.09 14.64
C PRO A 270 12.63 30.15 15.52
N ILE A 271 12.05 31.35 15.56
CA ILE A 271 12.57 32.49 16.33
C ILE A 271 12.40 32.29 17.85
N CYS A 272 11.30 31.68 18.30
CA CYS A 272 11.13 31.35 19.73
C CYS A 272 12.11 30.27 20.21
N ASN A 273 12.52 29.37 19.31
CA ASN A 273 13.45 28.28 19.60
C ASN A 273 14.92 28.64 19.29
N GLU A 274 15.21 29.89 18.93
CA GLU A 274 16.58 30.34 18.69
C GLU A 274 17.44 30.26 19.94
N SER A 275 18.72 29.97 19.73
CA SER A 275 19.70 30.05 20.80
C SER A 275 19.83 31.49 21.30
N LYS A 276 20.24 31.65 22.57
CA LYS A 276 20.50 32.97 23.16
C LYS A 276 21.46 33.80 22.28
N LEU A 277 22.47 33.14 21.71
CA LEU A 277 23.49 33.75 20.86
C LEU A 277 22.90 34.28 19.55
N GLU A 278 22.09 33.49 18.82
CA GLU A 278 21.44 33.93 17.57
C GLU A 278 20.51 35.14 17.78
N ARG A 279 19.80 35.19 18.92
CA ARG A 279 18.96 36.33 19.28
C ARG A 279 19.76 37.61 19.54
N GLU A 280 20.90 37.49 20.21
CA GLU A 280 21.78 38.63 20.48
C GLU A 280 22.39 39.17 19.18
N LEU A 281 22.80 38.27 18.28
CA LEU A 281 23.32 38.59 16.95
C LEU A 281 22.31 39.33 16.08
N THR A 282 21.10 38.79 15.96
CA THR A 282 20.05 39.39 15.13
C THR A 282 19.63 40.74 15.68
N SER A 283 19.55 40.91 17.01
CA SER A 283 19.32 42.21 17.64
C SER A 283 20.37 43.27 17.27
N ILE A 284 21.66 42.89 17.24
CA ILE A 284 22.75 43.79 16.81
C ILE A 284 22.58 44.17 15.33
N LEU A 285 22.30 43.19 14.45
CA LEU A 285 22.12 43.43 13.01
C LEU A 285 20.89 44.31 12.73
N ASP A 286 19.76 44.04 13.39
CA ASP A 286 18.52 44.81 13.26
C ASP A 286 18.72 46.26 13.72
N LYS A 287 19.38 46.48 14.88
CA LYS A 287 19.70 47.82 15.40
C LYS A 287 20.56 48.63 14.42
N LYS A 288 21.35 47.95 13.59
CA LYS A 288 22.23 48.55 12.58
C LYS A 288 21.62 48.56 11.18
N ASN A 289 20.37 48.11 11.04
CA ASN A 289 19.66 48.04 9.77
C ASN A 289 20.43 47.28 8.68
N VAL A 290 21.15 46.22 9.08
CA VAL A 290 21.89 45.35 8.16
C VAL A 290 20.95 44.27 7.64
N ASN A 291 20.93 44.06 6.32
CA ASN A 291 20.14 43.00 5.71
C ASN A 291 20.84 41.63 5.87
N TYR A 292 20.10 40.61 6.33
CA TYR A 292 20.61 39.26 6.50
C TYR A 292 19.55 38.18 6.23
N GLU A 293 20.01 37.00 5.87
CA GLU A 293 19.22 35.80 5.64
C GLU A 293 19.55 34.74 6.70
N ARG A 294 18.52 34.24 7.40
CA ARG A 294 18.66 33.16 8.40
C ARG A 294 18.70 31.79 7.73
N GLN A 295 19.48 30.86 8.28
CA GLN A 295 19.59 29.46 7.82
C GLN A 295 19.81 29.34 6.30
N LYS A 296 20.62 30.23 5.71
CA LYS A 296 20.82 30.33 4.27
C LYS A 296 21.32 29.02 3.69
N ARG A 297 20.59 28.50 2.69
CA ARG A 297 20.97 27.30 1.94
C ARG A 297 21.38 27.66 0.53
N PHE A 298 22.63 27.39 0.21
CA PHE A 298 23.11 27.43 -1.18
C PHE A 298 23.08 26.04 -1.80
N LYS A 299 22.77 25.95 -3.10
CA LYS A 299 22.78 24.67 -3.83
C LYS A 299 24.13 23.93 -3.69
N TRP A 300 25.24 24.67 -3.66
CA TRP A 300 26.60 24.13 -3.50
C TRP A 300 26.94 23.66 -2.06
N LEU A 301 26.21 24.13 -1.04
CA LEU A 301 26.35 23.63 0.33
C LEU A 301 25.75 22.21 0.51
N GLY A 302 24.90 21.78 -0.42
CA GLY A 302 24.24 20.48 -0.36
C GLY A 302 23.19 20.44 0.75
N ARG A 303 23.39 19.58 1.76
CA ARG A 303 22.46 19.44 2.90
C ARG A 303 22.75 20.41 4.07
N GLN A 304 23.80 21.22 3.96
CA GLN A 304 24.21 22.16 5.00
C GLN A 304 23.57 23.53 4.81
N SER A 305 23.48 24.30 5.88
CA SER A 305 23.03 25.70 5.91
C SER A 305 24.03 26.57 6.67
N LEU A 306 23.97 27.87 6.41
CA LEU A 306 24.67 28.91 7.15
C LEU A 306 23.72 29.55 8.14
N ASP A 307 24.12 29.74 9.40
CA ASP A 307 23.20 30.25 10.44
C ASP A 307 22.68 31.66 10.08
N LEU A 308 23.58 32.56 9.70
CA LEU A 308 23.28 33.88 9.17
C LEU A 308 24.14 34.16 7.93
N TYR A 309 23.56 34.76 6.90
CA TYR A 309 24.26 35.23 5.71
C TYR A 309 23.90 36.68 5.42
N LEU A 310 24.91 37.53 5.25
CA LEU A 310 24.79 38.94 4.94
C LEU A 310 25.14 39.12 3.45
N PRO A 311 24.14 39.25 2.56
CA PRO A 311 24.37 39.23 1.11
C PRO A 311 25.25 40.37 0.62
N GLU A 312 25.07 41.57 1.18
CA GLU A 312 25.81 42.78 0.78
C GLU A 312 27.32 42.66 0.99
N TYR A 313 27.73 41.91 2.01
CA TYR A 313 29.14 41.76 2.40
C TYR A 313 29.73 40.42 1.93
N ASN A 314 28.91 39.59 1.28
CA ASN A 314 29.17 38.18 0.98
C ASN A 314 29.77 37.43 2.18
N LEU A 315 29.14 37.60 3.34
CA LEU A 315 29.65 37.20 4.65
C LEU A 315 28.68 36.24 5.34
N ALA A 316 29.18 35.09 5.78
CA ALA A 316 28.46 34.14 6.61
C ALA A 316 28.87 34.29 8.08
N ILE A 317 27.90 34.22 8.99
CA ILE A 317 28.12 34.20 10.43
C ILE A 317 27.55 32.88 10.96
N GLU A 318 28.37 32.13 11.69
CA GLU A 318 28.04 30.84 12.29
C GLU A 318 28.13 30.94 13.82
N CYS A 319 27.12 30.42 14.51
CA CYS A 319 27.02 30.45 15.96
C CYS A 319 27.58 29.16 16.55
N GLN A 320 28.70 29.25 17.25
CA GLN A 320 29.46 28.08 17.66
C GLN A 320 29.26 27.80 19.15
N GLY A 321 28.55 26.71 19.44
CA GLY A 321 28.35 26.21 20.78
C GLY A 321 29.46 25.26 21.25
N ILE A 322 29.37 24.86 22.52
CA ILE A 322 30.36 24.00 23.21
C ILE A 322 30.68 22.68 22.48
N GLN A 323 29.75 22.15 21.70
CA GLN A 323 29.91 20.93 20.91
C GLN A 323 31.00 21.01 19.82
N HIS A 324 31.41 22.22 19.43
CA HIS A 324 32.46 22.44 18.44
C HIS A 324 33.86 22.48 19.06
N PHE A 325 33.93 22.59 20.39
CA PHE A 325 35.19 22.71 21.13
C PHE A 325 35.55 21.45 21.91
N LYS A 326 34.54 20.72 22.39
CA LYS A 326 34.76 19.50 23.19
C LYS A 326 33.71 18.42 22.93
N PRO A 327 34.05 17.14 23.15
CA PRO A 327 33.09 16.05 23.08
C PRO A 327 32.04 16.20 24.19
N VAL A 328 30.78 16.36 23.80
CA VAL A 328 29.65 16.47 24.73
C VAL A 328 28.59 15.43 24.38
N ASP A 329 28.18 14.64 25.37
CA ASP A 329 27.14 13.62 25.22
C ASP A 329 25.74 14.21 25.42
N PHE A 330 25.24 14.96 24.44
CA PHE A 330 23.86 15.47 24.46
C PHE A 330 22.80 14.38 24.38
N ALA A 331 23.18 13.16 23.98
CA ALA A 331 22.24 12.07 23.73
C ALA A 331 22.17 11.04 24.89
N GLY A 332 23.00 11.17 25.92
CA GLY A 332 23.11 10.21 27.03
C GLY A 332 23.64 8.84 26.58
N LYS A 333 24.44 8.78 25.52
CA LYS A 333 24.95 7.55 24.89
C LYS A 333 26.38 7.18 25.30
N GLY A 334 26.98 7.95 26.20
CA GLY A 334 28.31 7.75 26.75
C GLY A 334 29.44 8.42 25.97
N GLU A 335 30.62 8.40 26.59
CA GLU A 335 31.83 9.11 26.15
C GLU A 335 32.31 8.71 24.75
N ARG A 336 32.24 7.42 24.40
CA ARG A 336 32.64 6.92 23.08
C ARG A 336 31.80 7.55 21.97
N TRP A 337 30.51 7.75 22.21
CA TRP A 337 29.61 8.39 21.25
C TRP A 337 29.86 9.90 21.16
N ALA A 338 30.14 10.55 22.29
CA ALA A 338 30.50 11.97 22.32
C ALA A 338 31.76 12.26 21.50
N ASN A 339 32.80 11.44 21.66
CA ASN A 339 34.04 11.55 20.89
C ASN A 339 33.82 11.35 19.38
N GLN A 340 33.07 10.30 18.99
CA GLN A 340 32.75 10.08 17.57
C GLN A 340 31.89 11.20 16.96
N SER A 341 30.99 11.77 17.75
CA SER A 341 30.13 12.86 17.31
C SER A 341 30.92 14.14 17.15
N PHE A 342 31.87 14.40 18.05
CA PHE A 342 32.79 15.54 17.98
C PHE A 342 33.64 15.50 16.71
N GLU A 343 34.28 14.38 16.38
CA GLU A 343 35.08 14.24 15.15
C GLU A 343 34.23 14.46 13.89
N LYS A 344 32.99 13.97 13.86
CA LYS A 344 32.06 14.24 12.76
C LYS A 344 31.63 15.70 12.65
N VAL A 345 31.54 16.41 13.77
CA VAL A 345 31.25 17.86 13.77
C VAL A 345 32.43 18.59 13.14
N LYS A 346 33.66 18.27 13.54
CA LYS A 346 34.88 18.85 12.95
C LYS A 346 34.96 18.67 11.43
N GLU A 347 34.76 17.43 10.96
CA GLU A 347 34.75 17.13 9.52
C GLU A 347 33.70 17.95 8.76
N ARG A 348 32.52 18.16 9.35
CA ARG A 348 31.45 18.93 8.70
C ARG A 348 31.79 20.41 8.64
N ASP A 349 32.36 20.96 9.70
CA ASP A 349 32.78 22.36 9.77
C ASP A 349 33.90 22.64 8.76
N ASP A 350 34.89 21.74 8.63
CA ASP A 350 35.97 21.82 7.64
C ASP A 350 35.42 21.81 6.20
N ILE A 351 34.48 20.90 5.91
CA ILE A 351 33.83 20.84 4.61
C ILE A 351 33.03 22.11 4.35
N LYS A 352 32.33 22.65 5.36
CA LYS A 352 31.54 23.87 5.25
C LYS A 352 32.45 25.06 4.92
N LEU A 353 33.54 25.22 5.66
CA LEU A 353 34.51 26.30 5.46
C LEU A 353 35.15 26.23 4.07
N ARG A 354 35.66 25.05 3.68
CA ARG A 354 36.26 24.84 2.34
C ARG A 354 35.30 25.24 1.22
N LYS A 355 34.03 24.86 1.34
CA LYS A 355 33.01 25.23 0.36
C LYS A 355 32.76 26.74 0.34
N CYS A 356 32.62 27.39 1.48
CA CYS A 356 32.39 28.83 1.52
C CYS A 356 33.56 29.60 0.90
N LEU A 357 34.80 29.23 1.24
CA LEU A 357 36.01 29.84 0.66
C LEU A 357 36.11 29.61 -0.84
N ALA A 358 35.78 28.41 -1.34
CA ALA A 358 35.79 28.12 -2.78
C ALA A 358 34.79 28.97 -3.59
N TYR A 359 33.72 29.45 -2.94
CA TYR A 359 32.73 30.34 -3.53
C TYR A 359 32.90 31.81 -3.08
N ASN A 360 34.08 32.15 -2.53
CA ASN A 360 34.46 33.49 -2.09
C ASN A 360 33.54 34.10 -1.00
N VAL A 361 32.88 33.25 -0.21
CA VAL A 361 32.05 33.65 0.94
C VAL A 361 32.95 33.74 2.18
N LYS A 362 33.04 34.93 2.78
CA LYS A 362 33.77 35.14 4.04
C LYS A 362 33.04 34.47 5.18
N MET A 363 33.75 33.97 6.19
CA MET A 363 33.13 33.28 7.33
C MET A 363 33.56 33.89 8.67
N ILE A 364 32.59 34.10 9.56
CA ILE A 364 32.83 34.47 10.95
C ILE A 364 32.19 33.44 11.86
N TYR A 365 32.99 32.88 12.74
CA TYR A 365 32.55 31.99 13.80
C TYR A 365 32.42 32.80 15.08
N VAL A 366 31.18 32.93 15.59
CA VAL A 366 30.89 33.67 16.82
C VAL A 366 30.78 32.70 17.98
N ILE A 367 31.43 33.05 19.09
CA ILE A 367 31.44 32.30 20.35
C ILE A 367 30.99 33.17 21.52
N ASP A 368 30.41 32.53 22.54
CA ASP A 368 29.89 33.16 23.76
C ASP A 368 30.76 32.95 25.00
N ASN A 369 31.84 32.16 24.89
CA ASN A 369 32.79 31.91 25.98
C ASN A 369 34.23 32.21 25.52
N GLU A 370 34.89 33.13 26.22
CA GLU A 370 36.26 33.58 25.94
C GLU A 370 37.31 32.48 26.10
N GLU A 371 37.07 31.43 26.90
CA GLU A 371 38.00 30.28 27.04
C GLU A 371 38.25 29.55 25.71
N TYR A 372 37.36 29.73 24.73
CA TYR A 372 37.44 29.15 23.39
C TYR A 372 38.12 30.08 22.37
N LEU A 373 38.51 31.30 22.75
CA LEU A 373 39.35 32.17 21.91
C LEU A 373 40.80 31.66 21.86
N GLU A 374 41.33 31.23 23.02
CA GLU A 374 42.75 30.87 23.19
C GLU A 374 43.05 29.40 22.84
N ASN A 375 42.02 28.55 22.74
CA ASN A 375 42.17 27.12 22.46
C ASN A 375 41.77 26.79 21.01
N LYS A 376 42.78 26.42 20.22
CA LYS A 376 42.75 26.02 18.80
C LYS A 376 41.42 25.38 18.36
N TYR A 377 40.59 26.18 17.70
CA TYR A 377 39.55 25.69 16.81
C TYR A 377 40.21 24.78 15.77
N HIS A 378 39.66 23.59 15.52
CA HIS A 378 40.34 22.46 14.87
C HIS A 378 40.67 22.64 13.38
N PHE A 379 40.56 23.83 12.81
CA PHE A 379 40.90 24.12 11.41
C PHE A 379 42.41 24.00 11.08
N ASP A 380 43.19 23.31 11.92
CA ASP A 380 44.64 23.15 11.83
C ASP A 380 45.13 22.60 10.45
N ASN A 381 44.23 22.06 9.60
CA ASN A 381 44.55 21.40 8.32
C ASN A 381 43.76 21.92 7.10
N VAL A 382 43.28 23.17 7.10
CA VAL A 382 42.74 23.75 5.86
C VAL A 382 43.91 24.31 5.04
N GLU A 383 44.56 23.46 4.24
CA GLU A 383 45.58 23.92 3.29
C GLU A 383 45.00 25.06 2.43
N PRO A 384 45.66 26.23 2.39
CA PRO A 384 45.14 27.40 1.69
C PRO A 384 45.22 27.14 0.20
N PHE A 385 44.07 26.85 -0.44
CA PHE A 385 43.98 26.85 -1.90
C PHE A 385 44.10 28.27 -2.50
N SER A 386 44.27 29.31 -1.67
CA SER A 386 44.68 30.65 -2.10
C SER A 386 45.19 31.44 -0.89
N ALA A 387 46.11 32.39 -1.11
CA ALA A 387 46.80 33.19 -0.10
C ALA A 387 45.92 34.14 0.75
N ASN A 388 44.59 33.96 0.78
CA ASN A 388 43.67 34.78 1.55
C ASN A 388 42.77 33.90 2.42
N VAL A 389 43.22 33.55 3.63
CA VAL A 389 42.37 32.90 4.61
C VAL A 389 41.39 33.94 5.16
N SER A 390 40.15 33.93 4.68
CA SER A 390 39.12 34.92 5.02
C SER A 390 38.09 34.40 6.03
N TYR A 391 38.53 33.64 7.03
CA TYR A 391 37.70 33.30 8.19
C TYR A 391 38.22 33.97 9.47
N LYS A 392 37.30 34.33 10.36
CA LYS A 392 37.61 34.91 11.67
C LYS A 392 36.81 34.20 12.76
N ILE A 393 37.43 34.07 13.93
CA ILE A 393 36.74 33.67 15.15
C ILE A 393 36.62 34.92 16.02
N MET A 394 35.44 35.15 16.58
CA MET A 394 35.16 36.38 17.32
C MET A 394 34.24 36.09 18.51
N HIS A 395 34.53 36.71 19.64
CA HIS A 395 33.60 36.70 20.76
C HIS A 395 32.42 37.64 20.49
N VAL A 396 31.21 37.27 20.94
CA VAL A 396 29.97 38.03 20.70
C VAL A 396 30.10 39.52 21.06
N ASN A 397 30.82 39.85 22.14
CA ASN A 397 31.04 41.23 22.59
C ASN A 397 31.81 42.11 21.58
N HIS A 398 32.62 41.52 20.70
CA HIS A 398 33.36 42.26 19.69
C HIS A 398 32.61 42.40 18.37
N LEU A 399 31.48 41.71 18.21
CA LEU A 399 30.77 41.68 16.94
C LEU A 399 30.10 43.02 16.63
N GLU A 400 29.50 43.70 17.60
CA GLU A 400 28.86 45.01 17.35
C GLU A 400 29.89 46.00 16.76
N ASN A 401 31.11 46.03 17.30
CA ASN A 401 32.20 46.87 16.77
C ASN A 401 32.62 46.45 15.36
N TYR A 402 32.69 45.14 15.08
CA TYR A 402 33.04 44.64 13.76
C TYR A 402 31.98 44.98 12.70
N ILE A 403 30.70 44.82 13.03
CA ILE A 403 29.59 45.19 12.14
C ILE A 403 29.58 46.70 11.90
N ASN A 404 29.82 47.52 12.93
CA ASN A 404 29.96 48.97 12.75
C ASN A 404 31.05 49.30 11.73
N HIS A 405 32.24 48.71 11.89
CA HIS A 405 33.35 48.94 10.97
C HIS A 405 33.05 48.44 9.54
N LEU A 406 32.28 47.36 9.37
CA LEU A 406 31.85 46.91 8.05
C LEU A 406 30.87 47.90 7.38
N VAL A 407 29.90 48.38 8.15
CA VAL A 407 28.92 49.37 7.70
C VAL A 407 29.64 50.68 7.33
N ASP A 408 30.55 51.15 8.20
CA ASP A 408 31.33 52.37 7.97
C ASP A 408 32.19 52.28 6.70
N ILE A 409 32.86 51.15 6.46
CA ILE A 409 33.62 50.92 5.21
C ILE A 409 32.70 50.93 4.00
N SER A 410 31.54 50.28 4.09
CA SER A 410 30.61 50.20 2.96
C SER A 410 30.04 51.57 2.58
N HIS A 411 29.85 52.46 3.56
CA HIS A 411 29.48 53.85 3.32
C HIS A 411 30.63 54.71 2.77
N PHE A 412 31.89 54.35 3.06
CA PHE A 412 33.07 55.07 2.58
C PHE A 412 33.48 54.68 1.14
N LEU A 413 33.16 53.46 0.70
CA LEU A 413 33.47 52.92 -0.63
C LEU A 413 32.27 52.96 -1.60
N GLY A 414 31.10 53.41 -1.12
CA GLY A 414 29.83 53.48 -1.87
C GLY A 414 29.65 54.77 -2.63
#